data_AF-R7UXU7-F1
#
_entry.id   AF-R7UXU7-F1
#
_cell.length_a   1.000
_cell.length_b   1.000
_cell.length_c   1.000
_cell.angle_alpha   90.00
_cell.angle_beta   90.00
_cell.angle_gamma   90.00
#
_symmetry.space_group_name_H-M   'P 1'
#
loop_
_entity.id
_entity.type
_entity.pdbx_description
1 polymer ?
#
loop_
_entity_poly.entity_id
_entity_poly.type
_entity_poly.pdbx_seq_one_letter_code
_entity_poly.pdbx_strand_id
1 'polypeptide(L)'
;MTILSKPRRELLQKKRVGLVKIISLENGLWDLMESSGLVPKSIRDRFKLNKTPDEQVGELLNYIGKRTEEDYVTFGKCLNADNQRHVTEMLGIKQQGNFSMSKMTILSKPRRELLRKKRVELVNSIRLENGLWDLMESSGLVLKSIRDRFKLNSTPDEQVGKLLDYLGKRTEEDHVTFGKCLNADNQWHVTQMLGIKPQEFL
;
A
#
# COMPACT_ATOMS: atom_id res chain seq x y z
N MET A 1 16.12 2.23 -26.78
CA MET A 1 15.67 2.15 -25.38
C MET A 1 16.72 2.78 -24.49
N THR A 2 16.33 3.77 -23.69
CA THR A 2 17.25 4.51 -22.83
C THR A 2 17.31 3.83 -21.47
N ILE A 3 18.50 3.39 -21.05
CA ILE A 3 18.71 2.82 -19.71
C ILE A 3 18.32 3.87 -18.66
N LEU A 4 17.78 3.42 -17.52
CA LEU A 4 17.41 4.29 -16.41
C LEU A 4 18.56 5.24 -16.02
N SER A 5 18.25 6.53 -16.00
CA SER A 5 19.18 7.60 -15.71
C SER A 5 19.83 7.45 -14.32
N LYS A 6 21.07 7.94 -14.20
CA LYS A 6 21.82 7.90 -12.94
C LYS A 6 21.03 8.52 -11.77
N PRO A 7 20.39 9.70 -11.89
CA PRO A 7 19.61 10.28 -10.80
C PRO A 7 18.46 9.39 -10.33
N ARG A 8 17.74 8.71 -11.23
CA ARG A 8 16.62 7.82 -10.85
C ARG A 8 17.13 6.54 -10.17
N ARG A 9 18.26 5.99 -10.63
CA ARG A 9 18.93 4.86 -9.94
C ARG A 9 19.39 5.24 -8.53
N GLU A 10 19.98 6.42 -8.37
CA GLU A 10 20.39 6.94 -7.07
C GLU A 10 19.19 7.19 -6.14
N LEU A 11 18.07 7.67 -6.68
CA LEU A 11 16.84 7.85 -5.92
C LEU A 11 16.30 6.51 -5.39
N LEU A 12 16.24 5.47 -6.24
CA LEU A 12 15.86 4.11 -5.83
C LEU A 12 16.74 3.59 -4.69
N GLN A 13 18.05 3.78 -4.77
CA GLN A 13 18.98 3.36 -3.72
C GLN A 13 18.79 4.16 -2.43
N LYS A 14 18.73 5.50 -2.53
CA LYS A 14 18.56 6.40 -1.38
C LYS A 14 17.25 6.13 -0.63
N LYS A 15 16.18 5.80 -1.35
CA LYS A 15 14.84 5.57 -0.78
C LYS A 15 14.55 4.09 -0.48
N ARG A 16 15.47 3.17 -0.79
CA ARG A 16 15.27 1.71 -0.73
C ARG A 16 14.66 1.24 0.59
N VAL A 17 15.24 1.61 1.72
CA VAL A 17 14.76 1.19 3.05
C VAL A 17 13.32 1.63 3.32
N GLY A 18 12.94 2.82 2.83
CA GLY A 18 11.58 3.33 2.92
C GLY A 18 10.64 2.58 1.98
N LEU A 19 11.03 2.44 0.71
CA LEU A 19 10.26 1.79 -0.35
C LEU A 19 9.92 0.33 -0.02
N VAL A 20 10.88 -0.42 0.50
CA VAL A 20 10.68 -1.82 0.94
C VAL A 20 9.51 -1.94 1.93
N LYS A 21 9.36 -0.95 2.82
CA LYS A 21 8.35 -0.98 3.88
C LYS A 21 6.97 -0.50 3.45
N ILE A 22 6.84 0.19 2.32
CA ILE A 22 5.59 0.83 1.88
C ILE A 22 5.04 0.21 0.60
N ILE A 23 5.88 -0.45 -0.20
CA ILE A 23 5.40 -1.17 -1.38
C ILE A 23 4.66 -2.43 -0.93
N SER A 24 3.43 -2.57 -1.40
CA SER A 24 2.66 -3.81 -1.29
C SER A 24 2.66 -4.54 -2.62
N LEU A 25 3.16 -5.76 -2.64
CA LEU A 25 3.15 -6.58 -3.86
C LEU A 25 1.88 -7.43 -4.00
N GLU A 26 1.21 -7.68 -2.89
CA GLU A 26 0.16 -8.69 -2.75
C GLU A 26 -1.24 -8.17 -3.09
N ASN A 27 -1.40 -6.86 -3.26
CA ASN A 27 -2.69 -6.23 -3.57
C ASN A 27 -3.05 -6.22 -5.07
N GLY A 28 -2.20 -6.80 -5.91
CA GLY A 28 -2.39 -6.84 -7.36
C GLY A 28 -1.29 -6.19 -8.18
N LEU A 29 -0.35 -5.53 -7.51
CA LEU A 29 0.82 -4.96 -8.17
C LEU A 29 1.59 -6.00 -9.01
N TRP A 30 1.74 -7.25 -8.53
CA TRP A 30 2.35 -8.32 -9.33
C TRP A 30 1.60 -8.58 -10.65
N ASP A 31 0.28 -8.63 -10.61
CA ASP A 31 -0.53 -8.94 -11.80
C ASP A 31 -0.48 -7.80 -12.81
N LEU A 32 -0.49 -6.55 -12.31
CA LEU A 32 -0.37 -5.34 -13.14
C LEU A 32 1.00 -5.26 -13.83
N MET A 33 2.07 -5.62 -13.12
CA MET A 33 3.42 -5.65 -13.68
C MET A 33 3.61 -6.80 -14.67
N GLU A 34 2.93 -7.94 -14.46
CA GLU A 34 2.92 -9.04 -15.43
C GLU A 34 2.13 -8.67 -16.69
N SER A 35 0.92 -8.14 -16.54
CA SER A 35 0.05 -7.78 -17.67
C SER A 35 0.63 -6.65 -18.54
N SER A 36 1.42 -5.75 -17.94
CA SER A 36 2.13 -4.69 -18.67
C SER A 36 3.43 -5.16 -19.34
N GLY A 37 3.84 -6.41 -19.12
CA GLY A 37 5.11 -6.96 -19.62
C GLY A 37 6.34 -6.49 -18.85
N LEU A 38 6.19 -5.68 -17.80
CA LEU A 38 7.30 -5.15 -17.00
C LEU A 38 8.03 -6.26 -16.21
N VAL A 39 7.25 -7.14 -15.58
CA VAL A 39 7.77 -8.30 -14.85
C VAL A 39 7.09 -9.58 -15.36
N PRO A 40 7.72 -10.30 -16.29
CA PRO A 40 7.20 -11.59 -16.74
C PRO A 40 7.05 -12.59 -15.60
N LYS A 41 6.15 -13.57 -15.76
CA LYS A 41 5.88 -14.62 -14.76
C LYS A 41 7.15 -15.29 -14.23
N SER A 42 8.07 -15.67 -15.11
CA SER A 42 9.34 -16.31 -14.72
C SER A 42 10.18 -15.45 -13.78
N ILE A 43 10.19 -14.13 -13.98
CA ILE A 43 10.90 -13.19 -13.11
C ILE A 43 10.17 -13.02 -11.78
N ARG A 44 8.83 -12.90 -11.80
CA ARG A 44 8.01 -12.86 -10.59
C ARG A 44 8.24 -14.10 -9.73
N ASP A 45 8.20 -15.28 -10.33
CA ASP A 45 8.34 -16.55 -9.61
C ASP A 45 9.74 -16.66 -8.99
N ARG A 46 10.78 -16.18 -9.69
CA ARG A 46 12.14 -16.06 -9.14
C ARG A 46 12.22 -15.09 -7.95
N PHE A 47 11.50 -13.98 -7.99
CA PHE A 47 11.45 -13.06 -6.85
C PHE A 47 10.76 -13.71 -5.66
N LYS A 48 9.65 -14.42 -5.85
CA LYS A 48 8.90 -15.08 -4.78
C LYS A 48 9.65 -16.26 -4.13
N LEU A 49 10.47 -16.97 -4.89
CA LEU A 49 11.15 -18.17 -4.42
C LEU A 49 12.05 -17.87 -3.20
N ASN A 50 11.70 -18.49 -2.07
CA ASN A 50 12.41 -18.44 -0.78
C ASN A 50 12.73 -17.01 -0.30
N LYS A 51 11.80 -16.07 -0.51
CA LYS A 51 11.98 -14.67 -0.09
C LYS A 51 10.77 -14.16 0.67
N THR A 52 11.04 -13.45 1.75
CA THR A 52 10.07 -12.65 2.49
C THR A 52 9.50 -11.54 1.60
N PRO A 53 8.32 -10.98 1.93
CA PRO A 53 7.75 -9.86 1.17
C PRO A 53 8.71 -8.67 1.01
N ASP A 54 9.47 -8.34 2.05
CA ASP A 54 10.45 -7.24 2.03
C ASP A 54 11.61 -7.54 1.07
N GLU A 55 12.12 -8.77 1.08
CA GLU A 55 13.16 -9.22 0.14
C GLU A 55 12.66 -9.22 -1.31
N GLN A 56 11.41 -9.60 -1.54
CA GLN A 56 10.78 -9.54 -2.86
C GLN A 56 10.74 -8.10 -3.39
N VAL A 57 10.36 -7.13 -2.55
CA VAL A 57 10.42 -5.71 -2.93
C VAL A 57 11.85 -5.28 -3.21
N GLY A 58 12.81 -5.69 -2.38
CA GLY A 58 14.22 -5.40 -2.59
C GLY A 58 14.73 -5.89 -3.94
N GLU A 59 14.35 -7.09 -4.35
CA GLU A 59 14.69 -7.67 -5.65
C GLU A 59 13.99 -6.97 -6.81
N LEU A 60 12.70 -6.61 -6.65
CA LEU A 60 11.99 -5.80 -7.63
C LEU A 60 12.69 -4.44 -7.85
N LEU A 61 13.08 -3.74 -6.78
CA LEU A 61 13.78 -2.46 -6.89
C LEU A 61 15.17 -2.63 -7.56
N ASN A 62 15.88 -3.72 -7.27
CA ASN A 62 17.14 -4.07 -7.95
C ASN A 62 16.91 -4.30 -9.45
N TYR A 63 15.84 -4.99 -9.80
CA TYR A 63 15.44 -5.25 -11.17
C TYR A 63 15.12 -3.96 -11.90
N ILE A 64 14.19 -3.15 -11.39
CA ILE A 64 13.81 -1.84 -11.96
C ILE A 64 15.03 -0.93 -12.14
N GLY A 65 15.98 -0.93 -11.20
CA GLY A 65 17.22 -0.16 -11.31
C GLY A 65 18.11 -0.51 -12.51
N LYS A 66 17.90 -1.67 -13.14
CA LYS A 66 18.62 -2.14 -14.34
C LYS A 66 17.77 -2.04 -15.62
N ARG A 67 16.54 -1.56 -15.53
CA ARG A 67 15.60 -1.45 -16.65
C ARG A 67 15.70 -0.09 -17.36
N THR A 68 14.83 0.12 -18.33
CA THR A 68 14.78 1.35 -19.12
C THR A 68 13.97 2.44 -18.42
N GLU A 69 14.05 3.66 -18.94
CA GLU A 69 13.19 4.76 -18.48
C GLU A 69 11.70 4.47 -18.70
N GLU A 70 11.36 3.80 -19.81
CA GLU A 70 9.99 3.41 -20.12
C GLU A 70 9.46 2.38 -19.11
N ASP A 71 10.29 1.41 -18.71
CA ASP A 71 9.95 0.44 -17.67
C ASP A 71 9.76 1.09 -16.29
N TYR A 72 10.59 2.09 -15.95
CA TYR A 72 10.45 2.86 -14.71
C TYR A 72 9.13 3.64 -14.68
N VAL A 73 8.75 4.25 -15.79
CA VAL A 73 7.45 4.93 -15.93
C VAL A 73 6.30 3.93 -15.86
N THR A 74 6.45 2.77 -16.50
CA THR A 74 5.45 1.68 -16.46
C THR A 74 5.26 1.16 -15.04
N PHE A 75 6.33 1.04 -14.26
CA PHE A 75 6.26 0.70 -12.84
C PHE A 75 5.41 1.71 -12.06
N GLY A 76 5.61 3.01 -12.30
CA GLY A 76 4.80 4.07 -11.70
C GLY A 76 3.32 3.99 -12.07
N LYS A 77 2.99 3.62 -13.32
CA LYS A 77 1.60 3.40 -13.74
C LYS A 77 0.98 2.21 -13.00
N CYS A 78 1.70 1.11 -12.84
CA CYS A 78 1.24 -0.05 -12.09
C CYS A 78 0.99 0.29 -10.61
N LEU A 79 1.92 1.00 -9.97
CA LEU A 79 1.74 1.48 -8.59
C LEU A 79 0.49 2.35 -8.44
N ASN A 80 0.24 3.27 -9.37
CA ASN A 80 -0.95 4.12 -9.33
C ASN A 80 -2.25 3.31 -9.48
N ALA A 81 -2.27 2.35 -10.42
CA ALA A 81 -3.41 1.47 -10.64
C ALA A 81 -3.69 0.57 -9.42
N ASP A 82 -2.66 0.22 -8.64
CA ASP A 82 -2.77 -0.54 -7.39
C ASP A 82 -3.05 0.35 -6.15
N ASN A 83 -3.47 1.60 -6.36
CA ASN A 83 -3.70 2.61 -5.32
C ASN A 83 -2.45 3.04 -4.52
N GLN A 84 -1.23 2.73 -4.95
CA GLN A 84 0.03 3.03 -4.24
C GLN A 84 0.67 4.35 -4.69
N ARG A 85 -0.14 5.41 -4.82
CA ARG A 85 0.30 6.73 -5.32
C ARG A 85 1.42 7.36 -4.50
N HIS A 86 1.36 7.22 -3.18
CA HIS A 86 2.39 7.71 -2.26
C HIS A 86 3.79 7.15 -2.57
N VAL A 87 3.88 5.95 -3.16
CA VAL A 87 5.14 5.36 -3.63
C VAL A 87 5.63 6.07 -4.90
N THR A 88 4.74 6.34 -5.86
CA THR A 88 5.10 7.01 -7.13
C THR A 88 5.69 8.39 -6.91
N GLU A 89 5.17 9.13 -5.92
CA GLU A 89 5.69 10.43 -5.51
C GLU A 89 7.06 10.32 -4.84
N MET A 90 7.26 9.32 -3.95
CA MET A 90 8.57 9.04 -3.35
C MET A 90 9.63 8.71 -4.42
N LEU A 91 9.20 8.12 -5.53
CA LEU A 91 10.01 7.79 -6.70
C LEU A 91 10.17 8.96 -7.70
N GLY A 92 9.60 10.14 -7.41
CA GLY A 92 9.67 11.30 -8.29
C GLY A 92 9.02 11.08 -9.66
N ILE A 93 8.10 10.11 -9.76
CA ILE A 93 7.36 9.83 -10.98
C ILE A 93 6.22 10.84 -11.05
N LYS A 94 6.45 11.95 -11.76
CA LYS A 94 5.45 13.02 -11.93
C LYS A 94 4.20 12.46 -12.61
N GLN A 95 3.06 12.62 -11.95
CA GLN A 95 1.73 12.33 -12.50
C GLN A 95 1.08 13.65 -12.94
N GLN A 96 0.17 13.60 -13.91
CA GLN A 96 -0.72 14.74 -14.19
C GLN A 96 -1.81 14.80 -13.12
N GLY A 97 -1.82 15.87 -12.31
CA GLY A 97 -2.83 16.13 -11.29
C GLY A 97 -2.31 17.06 -10.18
N ASN A 98 -3.15 18.00 -9.71
CA ASN A 98 -2.84 18.86 -8.58
C ASN A 98 -2.99 18.06 -7.27
N PHE A 99 -1.92 17.90 -6.50
CA PHE A 99 -1.96 17.23 -5.20
C PHE A 99 -1.36 18.09 -4.07
N SER A 100 -1.99 18.03 -2.90
CA SER A 100 -1.55 18.71 -1.69
C SER A 100 -0.43 17.92 -1.01
N MET A 101 0.64 18.62 -0.62
CA MET A 101 1.79 18.02 0.06
C MET A 101 1.45 17.37 1.41
N SER A 102 0.32 17.74 2.03
CA SER A 102 -0.12 17.22 3.33
C SER A 102 -0.55 15.74 3.33
N LYS A 103 -0.82 15.16 2.16
CA LYS A 103 -1.35 13.80 2.00
C LYS A 103 -0.32 12.66 2.09
N MET A 104 0.97 13.00 2.19
CA MET A 104 2.08 12.11 1.85
C MET A 104 2.89 11.57 3.03
N THR A 105 2.55 11.90 4.26
CA THR A 105 3.31 11.42 5.43
C THR A 105 3.11 9.92 5.57
N ILE A 106 4.16 9.12 5.31
CA ILE A 106 4.14 7.67 5.54
C ILE A 106 3.84 7.41 7.01
N LEU A 107 3.04 6.37 7.28
CA LEU A 107 2.70 5.97 8.64
C LEU A 107 3.94 5.86 9.53
N SER A 108 3.90 6.59 10.63
CA SER A 108 4.97 6.68 11.61
C SER A 108 5.27 5.30 12.20
N LYS A 109 6.53 5.10 12.62
CA LYS A 109 6.95 3.83 13.24
C LYS A 109 6.08 3.46 14.46
N PRO A 110 5.74 4.39 15.38
CA PRO A 110 4.88 4.07 16.51
C PRO A 110 3.48 3.57 16.10
N ARG A 111 2.86 4.18 15.09
CA ARG A 111 1.54 3.74 14.60
C ARG A 111 1.59 2.38 13.91
N ARG A 112 2.62 2.10 13.11
CA ARG A 112 2.85 0.75 12.55
C ARG A 112 3.04 -0.30 13.64
N GLU A 113 3.82 0.03 14.66
CA GLU A 113 4.05 -0.89 15.78
C GLU A 113 2.76 -1.12 16.57
N LEU A 114 1.93 -0.09 16.74
CA LEU A 114 0.63 -0.21 17.37
C LEU A 114 -0.28 -1.18 16.60
N LEU A 115 -0.38 -1.05 15.27
CA LEU A 115 -1.13 -2.01 14.43
C LEU A 115 -0.66 -3.44 14.63
N ARG A 116 0.66 -3.65 14.68
CA ARG A 116 1.25 -4.97 14.89
C ARG A 116 0.93 -5.51 16.28
N LYS A 117 1.13 -4.70 17.32
CA LYS A 117 0.92 -5.07 18.72
C LYS A 117 -0.55 -5.38 19.00
N LYS A 118 -1.47 -4.60 18.45
CA LYS A 118 -2.92 -4.72 18.64
C LYS A 118 -3.59 -5.63 17.61
N ARG A 119 -2.84 -6.30 16.73
CA ARG A 119 -3.41 -7.04 15.59
C ARG A 119 -4.53 -7.99 16.00
N VAL A 120 -4.32 -8.82 17.02
CA VAL A 120 -5.32 -9.81 17.47
C VAL A 120 -6.58 -9.11 17.99
N GLU A 121 -6.43 -8.07 18.82
CA GLU A 121 -7.56 -7.27 19.32
C GLU A 121 -8.33 -6.61 18.18
N LEU A 122 -7.62 -6.05 17.20
CA LEU A 122 -8.22 -5.37 16.04
C LEU A 122 -8.95 -6.34 15.12
N VAL A 123 -8.38 -7.51 14.84
CA VAL A 123 -9.03 -8.57 14.06
C VAL A 123 -10.36 -8.97 14.69
N ASN A 124 -10.38 -9.15 16.02
CA ASN A 124 -11.58 -9.55 16.74
C ASN A 124 -12.62 -8.43 16.90
N SER A 125 -12.22 -7.16 16.76
CA SER A 125 -13.09 -6.00 17.03
C SER A 125 -13.68 -5.40 15.75
N ILE A 126 -12.95 -5.42 14.64
CA ILE A 126 -13.39 -4.79 13.39
C ILE A 126 -14.44 -5.65 12.69
N ARG A 127 -15.58 -5.06 12.36
CA ARG A 127 -16.64 -5.68 11.57
C ARG A 127 -16.70 -5.07 10.19
N LEU A 128 -16.31 -5.81 9.16
CA LEU A 128 -16.27 -5.29 7.79
C LEU A 128 -17.63 -5.31 7.07
N GLU A 129 -18.56 -6.14 7.56
CA GLU A 129 -19.82 -6.48 6.88
C GLU A 129 -20.91 -5.42 7.04
N ASN A 130 -20.76 -4.47 7.98
CA ASN A 130 -21.78 -3.49 8.34
C ASN A 130 -21.85 -2.24 7.42
N GLY A 131 -21.16 -2.25 6.28
CA GLY A 131 -21.04 -1.10 5.38
C GLY A 131 -19.67 -0.40 5.47
N LEU A 132 -18.81 -0.80 6.41
CA LEU A 132 -17.44 -0.30 6.52
C LEU A 132 -16.66 -0.44 5.20
N TRP A 133 -16.84 -1.54 4.46
CA TRP A 133 -16.26 -1.69 3.11
C TRP A 133 -16.68 -0.56 2.16
N ASP A 134 -17.97 -0.21 2.14
CA ASP A 134 -18.52 0.78 1.23
C ASP A 134 -18.10 2.21 1.62
N LEU A 135 -17.92 2.46 2.93
CA LEU A 135 -17.34 3.70 3.45
C LEU A 135 -15.86 3.86 3.06
N MET A 136 -15.07 2.78 3.13
CA MET A 136 -13.67 2.81 2.69
C MET A 136 -13.54 2.95 1.16
N GLU A 137 -14.48 2.41 0.41
CA GLU A 137 -14.51 2.53 -1.05
C GLU A 137 -14.90 3.95 -1.50
N SER A 138 -15.97 4.50 -0.91
CA SER A 138 -16.44 5.87 -1.22
C SER A 138 -15.45 6.96 -0.81
N SER A 139 -14.66 6.73 0.25
CA SER A 139 -13.57 7.63 0.64
C SER A 139 -12.31 7.49 -0.22
N GLY A 140 -12.25 6.50 -1.11
CA GLY A 140 -11.07 6.21 -1.93
C GLY A 140 -9.91 5.54 -1.19
N LEU A 141 -10.11 5.16 0.08
CA LEU A 141 -9.11 4.46 0.89
C LEU A 141 -8.80 3.07 0.31
N VAL A 142 -9.82 2.35 -0.14
CA VAL A 142 -9.72 1.02 -0.75
C VAL A 142 -10.43 1.03 -2.10
N LEU A 143 -9.76 0.60 -3.17
CA LEU A 143 -10.42 0.40 -4.45
C LEU A 143 -11.23 -0.89 -4.44
N LYS A 144 -12.31 -0.95 -5.24
CA LYS A 144 -13.14 -2.15 -5.40
C LYS A 144 -12.30 -3.41 -5.72
N SER A 145 -11.32 -3.29 -6.61
CA SER A 145 -10.41 -4.39 -6.96
C SER A 145 -9.60 -4.92 -5.78
N ILE A 146 -9.19 -4.04 -4.85
CA ILE A 146 -8.47 -4.42 -3.63
C ILE A 146 -9.42 -5.10 -2.64
N ARG A 147 -10.62 -4.52 -2.45
CA ARG A 147 -11.69 -5.10 -1.63
C ARG A 147 -12.03 -6.52 -2.10
N ASP A 148 -12.23 -6.73 -3.39
CA ASP A 148 -12.57 -8.03 -3.96
C ASP A 148 -11.45 -9.07 -3.71
N ARG A 149 -10.18 -8.66 -3.81
CA ARG A 149 -9.03 -9.52 -3.48
C ARG A 149 -8.94 -9.88 -2.01
N PHE A 150 -9.29 -8.96 -1.11
CA PHE A 150 -9.31 -9.25 0.31
C PHE A 150 -10.40 -10.26 0.65
N LYS A 151 -11.57 -10.16 0.02
CA LYS A 151 -12.69 -11.10 0.19
C LYS A 151 -12.44 -12.49 -0.42
N LEU A 152 -11.66 -12.56 -1.50
CA LEU A 152 -11.43 -13.80 -2.21
C LEU A 152 -10.82 -14.89 -1.30
N ASN A 153 -11.52 -16.01 -1.18
CA ASN A 153 -11.13 -17.19 -0.39
C ASN A 153 -10.65 -16.85 1.04
N SER A 154 -11.34 -15.91 1.71
CA SER A 154 -10.92 -15.42 3.03
C SER A 154 -12.08 -15.38 4.01
N THR A 155 -11.82 -15.85 5.23
CA THR A 155 -12.71 -15.66 6.37
C THR A 155 -12.79 -14.18 6.76
N PRO A 156 -13.83 -13.74 7.50
CA PRO A 156 -13.91 -12.35 7.98
C PRO A 156 -12.64 -11.89 8.72
N ASP A 157 -12.08 -12.73 9.58
CA ASP A 157 -10.88 -12.41 10.35
C ASP A 157 -9.64 -12.25 9.43
N GLU A 158 -9.52 -13.10 8.42
CA GLU A 158 -8.47 -12.99 7.40
C GLU A 158 -8.62 -11.72 6.56
N GLN A 159 -9.85 -11.31 6.24
CA GLN A 159 -10.11 -10.05 5.54
C GLN A 159 -9.64 -8.85 6.38
N VAL A 160 -9.93 -8.84 7.69
CA VAL A 160 -9.43 -7.79 8.60
C VAL A 160 -7.90 -7.83 8.67
N GLY A 161 -7.31 -9.02 8.80
CA GLY A 161 -5.85 -9.17 8.80
C GLY A 161 -5.20 -8.54 7.57
N LYS A 162 -5.72 -8.84 6.37
CA LYS A 162 -5.25 -8.25 5.10
C LYS A 162 -5.44 -6.73 5.05
N LEU A 163 -6.56 -6.22 5.56
CA LEU A 163 -6.80 -4.78 5.67
C LEU A 163 -5.77 -4.10 6.59
N LEU A 164 -5.43 -4.71 7.72
CA LEU A 164 -4.42 -4.19 8.64
C LEU A 164 -3.02 -4.19 8.00
N ASP A 165 -2.68 -5.23 7.24
CA ASP A 165 -1.42 -5.28 6.49
C ASP A 165 -1.36 -4.23 5.38
N TYR A 166 -2.49 -3.99 4.71
CA TYR A 166 -2.66 -2.90 3.76
C TYR A 166 -2.40 -1.55 4.43
N LEU A 167 -3.15 -1.24 5.49
CA LEU A 167 -3.05 0.01 6.24
C LEU A 167 -1.65 0.28 6.78
N GLY A 168 -0.95 -0.74 7.27
CA GLY A 168 0.43 -0.63 7.75
C GLY A 168 1.44 -0.11 6.71
N LYS A 169 1.10 -0.17 5.42
CA LYS A 169 1.89 0.34 4.29
C LYS A 169 1.40 1.69 3.75
N ARG A 170 0.31 2.24 4.30
CA ARG A 170 -0.34 3.47 3.84
C ARG A 170 0.21 4.73 4.50
N THR A 171 -0.38 5.88 4.16
CA THR A 171 -0.06 7.18 4.74
C THR A 171 -0.80 7.40 6.07
N GLU A 172 -0.36 8.42 6.82
CA GLU A 172 -1.05 8.92 8.01
C GLU A 172 -2.48 9.38 7.69
N GLU A 173 -2.68 10.01 6.53
CA GLU A 173 -4.01 10.45 6.10
C GLU A 173 -4.92 9.26 5.80
N ASP A 174 -4.42 8.21 5.15
CA ASP A 174 -5.19 6.99 4.92
C ASP A 174 -5.61 6.35 6.25
N HIS A 175 -4.73 6.42 7.27
CA HIS A 175 -5.03 6.00 8.63
C HIS A 175 -6.13 6.84 9.29
N VAL A 176 -6.05 8.16 9.18
CA VAL A 176 -7.10 9.07 9.68
C VAL A 176 -8.42 8.81 8.95
N THR A 177 -8.37 8.62 7.63
CA THR A 177 -9.53 8.31 6.79
C THR A 177 -10.18 7.00 7.23
N PHE A 178 -9.39 5.97 7.51
CA PHE A 178 -9.90 4.72 8.08
C PHE A 178 -10.61 4.95 9.41
N GLY A 179 -10.04 5.79 10.29
CA GLY A 179 -10.68 6.20 11.54
C GLY A 179 -12.02 6.91 11.33
N LYS A 180 -12.13 7.78 10.31
CA LYS A 180 -13.40 8.42 9.94
C LYS A 180 -14.44 7.40 9.47
N CYS A 181 -14.04 6.42 8.66
CA CYS A 181 -14.92 5.32 8.24
C CYS A 181 -15.41 4.49 9.44
N LEU A 182 -14.52 4.13 10.37
CA LEU A 182 -14.89 3.41 11.59
C LEU A 182 -15.91 4.18 12.45
N ASN A 183 -15.72 5.50 12.61
CA ASN A 183 -16.68 6.32 13.35
C ASN A 183 -18.04 6.39 12.64
N ALA A 184 -18.05 6.57 11.32
CA ALA A 184 -19.28 6.58 10.53
C ALA A 184 -20.03 5.25 10.57
N ASP A 185 -19.30 4.13 10.72
CA ASP A 185 -19.86 2.79 10.90
C ASP A 185 -20.19 2.44 12.37
N ASN A 186 -20.14 3.42 13.28
CA ASN A 186 -20.36 3.25 14.73
C ASN A 186 -19.36 2.32 15.43
N GLN A 187 -18.17 2.10 14.86
CA GLN A 187 -17.06 1.33 15.43
C GLN A 187 -16.01 2.23 16.11
N TRP A 188 -16.47 3.27 16.81
CA TRP A 188 -15.63 4.27 17.48
C TRP A 188 -14.70 3.67 18.55
N HIS A 189 -15.06 2.52 19.14
CA HIS A 189 -14.18 1.82 20.09
C HIS A 189 -12.89 1.34 19.42
N VAL A 190 -12.92 1.01 18.12
CA VAL A 190 -11.74 0.62 17.35
C VAL A 190 -10.82 1.81 17.09
N THR A 191 -11.36 3.01 16.85
CA THR A 191 -10.52 4.20 16.59
C THR A 191 -9.63 4.54 17.79
N GLN A 192 -10.12 4.32 19.02
CA GLN A 192 -9.33 4.41 20.24
C GLN A 192 -8.21 3.37 20.29
N MET A 193 -8.47 2.12 19.88
CA MET A 193 -7.45 1.06 19.82
C MET A 193 -6.33 1.39 18.81
N LEU A 194 -6.68 2.09 17.72
CA LEU A 194 -5.75 2.56 16.70
C LEU A 194 -4.98 3.82 17.11
N GLY A 195 -5.25 4.38 18.29
CA GLY A 195 -4.61 5.59 18.78
C GLY A 195 -4.91 6.83 17.94
N ILE A 196 -6.02 6.82 17.19
CA ILE A 196 -6.48 7.97 16.40
C ILE A 196 -7.28 8.86 17.34
N LYS A 197 -6.79 10.09 17.56
CA LYS A 197 -7.45 11.00 18.48
C LYS A 197 -8.67 11.65 17.82
N PRO A 198 -9.76 11.93 18.55
CA PRO A 198 -10.94 12.63 18.00
C PRO A 198 -10.62 13.95 17.30
N GLN A 199 -9.58 14.66 17.77
CA GLN A 199 -9.13 15.93 17.18
C GLN A 199 -8.53 15.77 15.78
N GLU A 200 -8.15 14.56 15.36
CA GLU A 200 -7.61 14.28 14.03
C GLU A 200 -8.72 14.14 12.97
N PHE A 201 -9.98 14.19 13.38
CA PHE A 201 -11.12 14.14 12.45
C PHE A 201 -11.61 15.51 12.00
N LEU A 202 -11.22 16.57 12.73
CA LEU A 202 -11.51 17.99 12.45
C LEU A 202 -10.68 18.50 11.26
#